data_AF-A0A2N9NEJ0-F1
#
_entry.id   AF-A0A2N9NEJ0-F1
#
_cell.length_a   1.000
_cell.length_b   1.000
_cell.length_c   1.000
_cell.angle_alpha   90.00
_cell.angle_beta   90.00
_cell.angle_gamma   90.00
#
_symmetry.space_group_name_H-M   'P 1'
#
loop_
_entity.id
_entity.type
_entity.pdbx_description
1 polymer ?
#
loop_
_entity_poly.entity_id
_entity_poly.type
_entity_poly.pdbx_seq_one_letter_code
_entity_poly.pdbx_strand_id
1 'polypeptide(L)'
;MKTLTVDERQRIRLPVAKPGQVFAYEQTLDGTIKLVPVAPKPGPRRVVARLVESGKGQFFEVPQGYKLAPEAIAQAVAEERESRS
;
A
#
# COMPACT_ATOMS: atom_id res chain seq x y z
N MET A 1 4.53 -4.17 -30.53
CA MET A 1 5.42 -5.13 -29.84
C MET A 1 6.82 -4.53 -29.84
N LYS A 2 7.48 -4.38 -28.68
CA LYS A 2 8.82 -3.76 -28.58
C LYS A 2 9.79 -4.82 -28.05
N THR A 3 10.83 -5.10 -28.82
CA THR A 3 11.89 -6.04 -28.42
C THR A 3 12.90 -5.29 -27.55
N LEU A 4 13.26 -5.90 -26.42
CA LEU A 4 14.29 -5.40 -25.51
C LEU A 4 15.43 -6.40 -25.47
N THR A 5 16.65 -5.90 -25.38
CA THR A 5 17.84 -6.73 -25.22
C THR A 5 18.23 -6.83 -23.75
N VAL A 6 18.72 -8.00 -23.35
CA VAL A 6 19.34 -8.22 -22.04
C VAL A 6 20.76 -7.66 -22.02
N ASP A 7 21.16 -7.09 -20.89
CA ASP A 7 22.54 -6.70 -20.66
C ASP A 7 23.42 -7.89 -20.21
N GLU A 8 24.72 -7.65 -20.03
CA GLU A 8 25.70 -8.66 -19.58
C GLU A 8 25.37 -9.26 -18.20
N ARG A 9 24.48 -8.63 -17.44
CA ARG A 9 24.01 -9.09 -16.13
C ARG A 9 22.61 -9.70 -16.21
N GLN A 10 22.14 -10.03 -17.41
CA GLN A 10 20.83 -10.62 -17.67
C GLN A 10 19.65 -9.73 -17.23
N ARG A 11 19.84 -8.39 -17.23
CA ARG A 11 18.79 -7.43 -16.87
C ARG A 11 18.16 -6.85 -18.12
N ILE A 12 16.86 -6.56 -18.04
CA ILE A 12 16.12 -5.82 -19.07
C ILE A 12 15.73 -4.43 -18.57
N ARG A 13 15.78 -3.43 -19.46
CA ARG A 13 15.30 -2.07 -19.13
C ARG A 13 13.84 -1.93 -19.52
N LEU A 14 12.96 -1.92 -18.52
CA LEU A 14 11.54 -1.71 -18.73
C LEU A 14 11.28 -0.23 -19.10
N PRO A 15 10.52 0.05 -20.18
CA PRO A 15 10.26 1.43 -20.62
C PRO A 15 9.26 2.17 -19.71
N VAL A 16 8.45 1.45 -18.93
CA VAL A 16 7.38 2.02 -18.08
C VAL A 16 7.47 1.43 -16.67
N ALA A 17 8.54 1.72 -15.95
CA ALA A 17 8.70 1.35 -14.55
C ALA A 17 9.25 2.53 -13.74
N LYS A 18 8.72 2.74 -12.53
CA LYS A 18 9.25 3.76 -11.61
C LYS A 18 10.48 3.21 -10.88
N PRO A 19 11.49 4.04 -10.56
CA PRO A 19 12.58 3.62 -9.69
C PRO A 19 12.05 3.03 -8.36
N GLY A 20 12.59 1.89 -7.94
CA GLY A 20 12.16 1.19 -6.72
C GLY A 20 10.87 0.39 -6.82
N GLN A 21 10.19 0.37 -7.98
CA GLN A 21 9.02 -0.47 -8.20
C GLN A 21 9.42 -1.96 -8.21
N VAL A 22 8.75 -2.77 -7.39
CA VAL A 22 9.03 -4.20 -7.25
C VAL A 22 8.00 -5.00 -8.02
N PHE A 23 8.47 -6.02 -8.75
CA PHE A 23 7.64 -6.96 -9.47
C PHE A 23 7.96 -8.38 -9.02
N ALA A 24 6.94 -9.21 -8.88
CA ALA A 24 7.06 -10.64 -8.77
C ALA A 24 7.26 -11.23 -10.17
N TYR A 25 8.04 -12.30 -10.22
CA TYR A 25 8.38 -13.01 -11.44
C TYR A 25 7.59 -14.31 -11.50
N GLU A 26 6.85 -14.52 -12.59
CA GLU A 26 6.11 -15.74 -12.87
C GLU A 26 6.58 -16.34 -14.20
N GLN A 27 7.04 -17.60 -14.17
CA GLN A 27 7.32 -18.38 -15.38
C GLN A 27 6.05 -19.09 -15.82
N THR A 28 5.79 -19.02 -17.12
CA THR A 28 4.78 -19.84 -17.78
C THR A 28 5.43 -21.01 -18.51
N LEU A 29 4.66 -22.07 -18.79
CA LEU A 29 5.17 -23.31 -19.40
C LEU A 29 5.71 -23.13 -20.83
N ASP A 30 5.29 -22.08 -21.52
CA ASP A 30 5.74 -21.68 -22.86
C ASP A 30 7.07 -20.89 -22.83
N GLY A 31 7.67 -20.70 -21.65
CA GLY A 31 8.93 -19.96 -21.48
C GLY A 31 8.75 -18.43 -21.41
N THR A 32 7.50 -17.94 -21.40
CA THR A 32 7.23 -16.52 -21.19
C THR A 32 7.42 -16.14 -19.72
N ILE A 33 7.84 -14.89 -19.50
CA ILE A 33 8.01 -14.30 -18.17
C ILE A 33 6.96 -13.23 -17.99
N LYS A 34 6.15 -13.37 -16.94
CA LYS A 34 5.18 -12.35 -16.53
C LYS A 34 5.71 -11.61 -15.30
N LEU A 35 5.66 -10.28 -15.34
CA LEU A 35 6.02 -9.41 -14.23
C LEU A 35 4.74 -8.86 -13.59
N VAL A 36 4.50 -9.20 -12.33
CA VAL A 36 3.30 -8.79 -11.58
C VAL A 36 3.70 -7.75 -10.53
N PRO A 37 3.12 -6.53 -10.51
CA PRO A 37 3.45 -5.53 -9.51
C PRO A 37 3.20 -6.05 -8.09
N VAL A 38 4.20 -5.89 -7.21
CA VAL A 38 4.03 -6.20 -5.78
C VAL A 38 3.53 -4.94 -5.09
N ALA A 39 2.28 -4.96 -4.61
CA ALA A 39 1.81 -3.92 -3.71
C ALA A 39 2.67 -3.98 -2.43
N PRO A 40 3.27 -2.86 -1.99
CA PRO A 40 3.96 -2.83 -0.71
C PRO A 40 2.95 -3.24 0.36
N LYS A 41 3.29 -4.21 1.21
CA LYS A 41 2.46 -4.54 2.36
C LYS A 41 2.28 -3.24 3.16
N PRO A 42 1.04 -2.82 3.47
CA PRO A 42 0.85 -1.68 4.36
C PRO A 42 1.65 -1.97 5.63
N GLY A 43 2.41 -0.97 6.08
CA GLY A 43 3.19 -1.09 7.30
C GLY A 43 2.31 -1.51 8.49
N PRO A 44 2.90 -1.89 9.63
CA PRO A 44 2.12 -2.27 10.80
C PRO A 44 1.06 -1.20 11.08
N ARG A 45 -0.22 -1.59 11.05
CA ARG A 45 -1.34 -0.70 11.33
C ARG A 45 -1.14 -0.15 12.73
N ARG A 46 -0.80 1.14 12.85
CA ARG A 46 -0.74 1.82 14.14
C ARG A 46 -2.15 2.24 14.50
N VAL A 47 -2.59 1.87 15.70
CA VAL A 47 -3.84 2.38 16.27
C VAL A 47 -3.62 3.86 16.60
N VAL A 48 -4.23 4.74 15.80
CA VAL A 48 -4.08 6.20 15.93
C VAL A 48 -5.05 6.80 16.95
N ALA A 49 -6.14 6.10 17.26
CA ALA A 49 -7.07 6.45 18.32
C ALA A 49 -7.82 5.21 18.79
N ARG A 50 -8.18 5.17 20.07
CA ARG A 50 -9.04 4.13 20.65
C ARG A 50 -10.35 4.77 21.10
N LEU A 51 -11.49 4.14 20.81
CA LEU A 51 -12.77 4.55 21.38
C LEU A 51 -12.83 4.11 22.85
N VAL A 52 -13.06 5.06 23.74
CA VAL A 52 -13.14 4.85 25.19
C VAL A 52 -14.45 5.43 25.69
N GLU A 53 -15.14 4.70 26.57
CA GLU A 53 -16.33 5.19 27.25
C GLU A 53 -15.91 5.96 28.50
N SER A 54 -16.33 7.22 28.58
CA SER A 54 -16.10 8.07 29.76
C SER A 54 -17.39 8.77 30.13
N GLY A 55 -17.97 8.41 31.28
CA GLY A 55 -19.25 8.95 31.72
C GLY A 55 -20.41 8.58 30.77
N LYS A 56 -21.14 9.57 30.25
CA LYS A 56 -22.32 9.39 29.37
C LYS A 56 -21.99 9.43 27.86
N GLY A 57 -20.72 9.34 27.47
CA GLY A 57 -20.32 9.51 26.06
C GLY A 57 -19.14 8.64 25.63
N GLN A 58 -18.99 8.51 24.32
CA GLN A 58 -17.87 7.83 23.66
C GLN A 58 -16.85 8.87 23.18
N PHE A 59 -15.59 8.68 23.54
CA PHE A 59 -14.49 9.59 23.22
C PHE A 59 -13.36 8.85 22.51
N PHE A 60 -12.63 9.54 21.63
CA PHE A 60 -11.43 9.00 21.01
C PHE A 60 -10.20 9.39 21.84
N GLU A 61 -9.56 8.41 22.46
CA GLU A 61 -8.29 8.58 23.15
C GLU A 61 -7.14 8.44 22.15
N VAL A 62 -6.26 9.44 22.16
CA VAL A 62 -5.11 9.55 21.26
C VAL A 62 -3.83 9.30 22.07
N PRO A 63 -2.91 8.42 21.62
CA PRO A 63 -1.67 8.16 22.34
C PRO A 63 -0.84 9.44 22.57
N GLN A 64 -0.19 9.54 23.74
CA GLN A 64 0.67 10.68 24.06
C GLN A 64 1.78 10.87 23.01
N GLY A 65 1.97 12.13 22.59
CA GLY A 65 2.94 12.50 21.55
C GLY A 65 2.43 12.37 20.11
N TYR A 66 1.21 11.89 19.90
CA TYR A 66 0.60 11.79 18.58
C TYR A 66 -0.28 13.02 18.28
N LYS A 67 0.02 13.73 17.20
CA LYS A 67 -0.84 14.81 16.67
C LYS A 67 -1.65 14.24 15.51
N LEU A 68 -2.96 14.08 15.72
CA LEU A 68 -3.89 13.81 14.63
C LEU A 68 -3.95 15.03 13.72
N ALA A 69 -3.79 14.81 12.41
CA ALA A 69 -4.19 15.82 11.43
C ALA A 69 -5.71 16.03 11.55
N PRO A 70 -6.22 17.28 11.50
CA PRO A 70 -7.64 17.57 11.68
C PRO A 70 -8.56 16.75 10.76
N GLU A 71 -8.06 16.40 9.58
CA GLU A 71 -8.81 15.70 8.52
C GLU A 71 -8.67 14.17 8.58
N ALA A 72 -7.75 13.62 9.40
CA ALA A 72 -7.45 12.19 9.41
C ALA A 72 -8.66 11.33 9.80
N ILE A 73 -9.51 11.84 10.71
CA ILE A 73 -10.73 11.15 11.13
C ILE A 73 -11.76 11.15 9.99
N ALA A 74 -11.91 12.28 9.29
CA ALA A 74 -12.85 12.39 8.17
C ALA A 74 -12.45 11.45 7.01
N GLN A 75 -11.16 11.36 6.70
CA GLN A 75 -10.64 10.45 5.69
C GLN A 75 -10.86 8.98 6.06
N ALA A 76 -10.57 8.59 7.30
CA ALA A 76 -10.78 7.21 7.75
C ALA A 76 -12.26 6.80 7.71
N VAL A 77 -13.18 7.71 8.05
CA VAL A 77 -14.63 7.46 7.95
C VAL A 77 -15.09 7.33 6.49
N ALA A 78 -14.49 8.11 5.58
CA ALA A 78 -14.79 8.01 4.14
C ALA A 78 -14.31 6.68 3.56
N GLU A 79 -13.07 6.26 3.84
CA GLU A 79 -12.52 4.97 3.39
C GLU A 79 -13.35 3.77 3.88
N GLU A 80 -13.81 3.77 5.14
CA GLU A 80 -14.64 2.69 5.69
C GLU A 80 -16.02 2.64 5.02
N ARG A 81 -16.59 3.79 4.62
CA ARG A 81 -17.86 3.85 3.90
C ARG A 81 -17.74 3.31 2.47
N GLU A 82 -16.66 3.65 1.76
CA GLU A 82 -16.39 3.14 0.42
C GLU A 82 -16.02 1.64 0.42
N SER A 83 -15.39 1.15 1.50
CA SER A 83 -15.04 -0.27 1.63
C SER A 83 -16.23 -1.19 1.90
N ARG A 84 -17.38 -0.62 2.30
CA ARG A 84 -18.63 -1.37 2.58
C ARG A 84 -19.67 -1.32 1.46
N SER A 85 -19.44 -0.51 0.42
CA SER A 85 -20.27 -0.45 -0.80
C SER A 85 -19.76 -1.39 -1.87
#